data_AF-X1MYL4-F1
#
_entry.id   AF-X1MYL4-F1
#
_cell.length_a   1.000
_cell.length_b   1.000
_cell.length_c   1.000
_cell.angle_alpha   90.00
_cell.angle_beta   90.00
_cell.angle_gamma   90.00
#
_symmetry.space_group_name_H-M   'P 1'
#
loop_
_entity.id
_entity.type
_entity.pdbx_description
1 polymer ?
#
loop_
_entity_poly.entity_id
_entity_poly.type
_entity_poly.pdbx_seq_one_letter_code
_entity_poly.pdbx_strand_id
1 'polypeptide(L)' 'RTVTMNLEKVKNYLSSVPELPEQERQNGEAKVARLLQEIEGEPKSLKWRMRARVGDKKKWYRDVEEIIR' A
#
# COMPACT_ATOMS: atom_id res chain seq x y z
N ARG A 1 1.40 -8.12 3.16
CA ARG A 1 1.18 -6.66 2.99
C ARG A 1 0.61 -6.45 1.59
N THR A 2 -0.50 -5.71 1.46
CA THR A 2 -1.16 -5.43 0.17
C THR A 2 -0.69 -4.10 -0.42
N VAL A 3 -1.04 -3.84 -1.69
CA VAL A 3 -0.76 -2.55 -2.34
C VAL A 3 -1.46 -1.39 -1.61
N THR A 4 -2.74 -1.56 -1.24
CA THR A 4 -3.51 -0.54 -0.51
C THR A 4 -2.89 -0.19 0.85
N MET A 5 -2.43 -1.20 1.61
CA MET A 5 -1.70 -0.96 2.86
C MET A 5 -0.40 -0.18 2.65
N ASN A 6 0.31 -0.44 1.55
CA ASN A 6 1.54 0.29 1.24
C ASN A 6 1.23 1.73 0.83
N LEU A 7 0.17 1.96 0.05
CA LEU A 7 -0.30 3.29 -0.33
C LEU A 7 -0.70 4.12 0.90
N GLU A 8 -1.45 3.56 1.85
CA GLU A 8 -1.76 4.24 3.12
C GLU A 8 -0.50 4.61 3.91
N LYS A 9 0.48 3.71 3.96
CA LYS A 9 1.76 4.01 4.61
C LYS A 9 2.50 5.14 3.94
N VAL A 10 2.53 5.17 2.60
CA VAL A 10 3.15 6.27 1.84
C VAL A 10 2.44 7.58 2.14
N LYS A 11 1.10 7.61 2.11
CA LYS A 11 0.30 8.79 2.46
C LYS A 11 0.66 9.32 3.85
N ASN A 12 0.68 8.44 4.85
CA ASN A 12 0.99 8.82 6.23
C ASN A 12 2.46 9.28 6.36
N TYR A 13 3.38 8.60 5.69
CA TYR A 13 4.80 8.92 5.73
C TYR A 13 5.09 10.28 5.10
N LEU A 14 4.46 10.64 3.98
CA LEU A 14 4.68 11.92 3.30
C LEU A 14 4.52 13.12 4.24
N SER A 15 3.51 13.10 5.12
CA SER A 15 3.28 14.14 6.13
C SER A 15 4.44 14.32 7.13
N SER A 16 5.27 13.29 7.28
CA SER A 16 6.39 13.25 8.23
C SER A 16 7.77 13.53 7.61
N VAL A 17 7.86 13.81 6.30
CA VAL A 17 9.14 14.05 5.60
C VAL A 17 9.43 15.56 5.52
N PRO A 18 10.25 16.11 6.44
CA PRO A 18 10.58 17.54 6.43
C PRO A 18 11.46 17.96 5.24
N GLU A 19 12.20 17.03 4.64
CA GLU A 19 13.10 17.28 3.51
C GLU A 19 12.34 17.53 2.19
N LEU A 20 11.07 17.12 2.12
CA LEU A 20 10.23 17.37 0.95
C LEU A 20 9.55 18.74 1.05
N PRO A 21 9.47 19.51 -0.03
CA PRO A 21 8.63 20.71 -0.07
C PRO A 21 7.16 20.37 0.22
N GLU A 22 6.44 21.26 0.90
CA GLU A 22 5.01 21.07 1.22
C GLU A 22 4.18 20.77 -0.04
N GLN A 23 4.47 21.44 -1.14
CA GLN A 23 3.78 21.23 -2.40
C GLN A 23 4.00 19.80 -2.95
N GLU A 24 5.19 19.23 -2.79
CA GLU A 24 5.47 17.85 -3.20
C GLU A 24 4.80 16.83 -2.28
N ARG A 25 4.74 17.11 -0.97
CA ARG A 25 3.97 16.30 -0.02
C ARG A 25 2.49 16.25 -0.41
N GLN A 26 1.88 17.41 -0.61
CA GLN A 26 0.46 17.52 -1.01
C GLN A 26 0.18 16.84 -2.35
N ASN A 27 1.06 17.02 -3.34
CA ASN A 27 0.97 16.35 -4.64
C ASN A 27 1.01 14.83 -4.49
N GLY A 28 1.94 14.31 -3.69
CA GLY A 28 2.04 12.89 -3.37
C GLY A 28 0.79 12.36 -2.68
N GLU A 29 0.30 13.05 -1.65
CA GLU A 29 -0.91 12.67 -0.92
C GLU A 29 -2.15 12.63 -1.82
N ALA A 30 -2.32 13.62 -2.70
CA ALA A 30 -3.43 13.68 -3.65
C ALA A 30 -3.39 12.52 -4.65
N LYS A 31 -2.20 12.20 -5.19
CA LYS A 31 -2.00 11.05 -6.09
C LYS A 31 -2.32 9.73 -5.40
N VAL A 32 -1.84 9.56 -4.17
CA VAL A 32 -2.12 8.34 -3.39
C VAL A 32 -3.61 8.21 -3.08
N ALA A 33 -4.27 9.30 -2.68
CA ALA A 33 -5.71 9.31 -2.43
C ALA A 33 -6.51 8.92 -3.68
N ARG A 34 -6.14 9.45 -4.85
CA ARG A 34 -6.76 9.09 -6.13
C ARG A 34 -6.59 7.61 -6.46
N LEU A 35 -5.39 7.06 -6.30
CA LEU A 35 -5.13 5.63 -6.56
C LEU A 35 -5.97 4.73 -5.65
N LEU A 36 -6.08 5.06 -4.36
CA LEU A 36 -6.93 4.32 -3.43
C LEU A 36 -8.40 4.39 -3.84
N GLN A 37 -8.89 5.56 -4.25
CA GLN A 37 -10.27 5.73 -4.71
C GLN A 37 -10.56 4.90 -5.97
N GLU A 38 -9.67 4.92 -6.96
CA GLU A 38 -9.83 4.14 -8.20
C GLU A 38 -9.79 2.63 -7.92
N ILE A 39 -8.86 2.18 -7.07
CA ILE A 39 -8.78 0.77 -6.65
C ILE A 39 -10.07 0.34 -5.96
N GLU A 40 -10.61 1.14 -5.03
CA GLU A 40 -11.82 0.77 -4.29
C GLU A 40 -13.09 0.87 -5.14
N GLY A 41 -13.17 1.83 -6.05
CA GLY A 41 -14.30 2.04 -6.95
C GLY A 41 -14.48 0.97 -8.03
N GLU A 42 -13.44 0.20 -8.35
CA GLU A 42 -13.51 -0.85 -9.36
C GLU A 42 -14.46 -2.00 -8.92
N PRO A 43 -15.43 -2.43 -9.76
CA PRO A 43 -16.35 -3.52 -9.44
C PRO A 43 -15.63 -4.88 -9.36
N LYS A 44 -15.35 -5.33 -8.13
CA LYS A 44 -14.62 -6.59 -7.89
C LYS A 44 -15.57 -7.78 -7.78
N SER A 45 -15.25 -8.85 -8.50
CA SER A 45 -15.97 -10.12 -8.36
C SER A 45 -15.99 -10.61 -6.91
N LEU A 46 -17.07 -11.32 -6.53
CA LEU A 46 -17.19 -11.90 -5.19
C LEU A 46 -16.00 -12.83 -4.85
N LYS A 47 -15.56 -13.63 -5.83
CA LYS A 47 -14.38 -14.52 -5.69
C LYS A 47 -13.11 -13.73 -5.36
N TRP A 48 -12.92 -12.57 -5.99
CA TRP A 48 -11.77 -11.71 -5.69
C TRP A 48 -11.84 -11.17 -4.26
N ARG A 49 -13.00 -10.66 -3.83
CA ARG A 49 -13.17 -10.11 -2.46
C ARG A 49 -12.91 -11.15 -1.38
N MET A 50 -13.35 -12.38 -1.60
CA MET A 50 -13.07 -13.49 -0.68
C MET A 50 -11.57 -13.80 -0.58
N ARG A 51 -10.84 -13.81 -1.71
CA ARG A 51 -9.38 -14.00 -1.68
C ARG A 51 -8.66 -12.86 -0.97
N ALA A 52 -9.08 -11.62 -1.21
CA ALA A 52 -8.46 -10.44 -0.60
C ALA A 52 -8.49 -10.49 0.93
N ARG A 53 -9.54 -11.06 1.52
CA ARG A 53 -9.70 -11.23 2.97
C ARG A 53 -8.84 -12.34 3.61
N VAL A 54 -8.29 -13.24 2.79
CA VAL A 54 -7.44 -14.37 3.25
C VAL A 54 -5.97 -14.12 2.94
N GLY A 55 -5.68 -13.41 1.85
CA GLY A 55 -4.33 -13.24 1.32
C GLY A 55 -3.38 -12.48 2.24
N ASP A 56 -3.87 -11.61 3.11
CA ASP A 56 -3.07 -10.89 4.12
C ASP A 56 -2.50 -11.81 5.21
N LYS A 57 -3.22 -12.89 5.55
CA LYS A 57 -2.80 -13.89 6.55
C LYS A 57 -1.82 -14.92 6.00
N LYS A 58 -1.73 -15.09 4.67
CA LYS A 58 -0.90 -16.12 4.05
C LYS A 58 0.43 -15.52 3.57
N LYS A 59 1.52 -15.96 4.18
CA LYS A 59 2.86 -15.64 3.72
C LYS A 59 3.09 -16.24 2.33
N TRP A 60 3.45 -15.39 1.37
CA TRP A 60 3.72 -15.80 -0.01
C TRP A 60 5.23 -15.83 -0.34
N TYR A 61 6.06 -15.26 0.54
CA TYR A 61 7.51 -15.24 0.43
C TYR A 61 8.14 -16.27 1.38
N ARG A 62 9.28 -16.84 0.97
CA ARG A 62 10.11 -17.68 1.84
C ARG A 62 11.01 -16.76 2.66
N ASP A 63 11.21 -17.06 3.95
CA ASP A 63 12.29 -16.39 4.69
C ASP A 63 13.62 -16.83 4.10
N VAL A 64 14.50 -15.87 3.85
CA VAL A 64 15.89 -16.14 3.56
C VAL A 64 16.59 -16.14 4.91
N GLU A 65 17.16 -17.26 5.32
CA GLU A 65 18.06 -17.29 6.48
C GLU A 65 19.34 -16.51 6.13
N GLU A 66 19.80 -15.67 7.07
CA GLU A 66 21.12 -15.04 6.95
C GLU A 66 22.17 -16.13 7.12
N ILE A 67 22.85 -16.49 6.02
CA ILE A 67 24.08 -17.28 6.10
C ILE A 67 25.12 -16.32 6.70
N ILE A 68 25.27 -16.34 8.02
CA ILE A 68 26.40 -15.73 8.69
C ILE A 68 27.64 -16.49 8.21
N ARG A 69 28.49 -15.82 7.43
CA ARG A 69 29.80 -16.33 7.01
C ARG A 69 30.89 -15.67 7.82
#